data_AF-D4F9Z4-F1
#
_entry.id   AF-D4F9Z4-F1
#
_cell.length_a   1.000
_cell.length_b   1.000
_cell.length_c   1.000
_cell.angle_alpha   90.00
_cell.angle_beta   90.00
_cell.angle_gamma   90.00
#
_symmetry.space_group_name_H-M   'P 1'
#
loop_
_entity.id
_entity.type
_entity.pdbx_description
1 polymer ?
#
loop_
_entity_poly.entity_id
_entity_poly.type
_entity_poly.pdbx_seq_one_letter_code
_entity_poly.pdbx_strand_id
1 'polypeptide(L)'
;IVDFYLPPEGCSYRMAVVTMKKQYPGHAKRVMMGVWSFLRQFMYTKFVIVCDDDINARDWQDVIWALTTRMDPARDTLLVENTPIDYLDFASPVSGLGSKMGLDATNKWPGETQREWGRPIVMDERVRERVDAIWNELNIFANDDEDAQ
;
A
#
# COMPACT_ATOMS: atom_id res chain seq x y z
N ILE A 1 11.88 0.88 4.37
CA ILE A 1 10.69 1.54 3.75
C ILE A 1 11.15 2.10 2.42
N VAL A 2 10.41 1.83 1.34
CA VAL A 2 10.73 2.30 -0.02
C VAL A 2 9.91 3.55 -0.34
N ASP A 3 8.59 3.49 -0.19
CA ASP A 3 7.70 4.65 -0.23
C ASP A 3 6.72 4.62 0.97
N PHE A 4 6.23 5.79 1.33
CA PHE A 4 5.23 6.01 2.38
C PHE A 4 4.25 7.07 1.89
N TYR A 5 3.02 6.66 1.59
CA TYR A 5 2.02 7.49 0.96
C TYR A 5 0.73 7.58 1.77
N LEU A 6 0.18 8.80 1.87
CA LEU A 6 -1.08 9.11 2.52
C LEU A 6 -2.05 9.62 1.44
N PRO A 7 -2.95 8.78 0.92
CA PRO A 7 -3.89 9.18 -0.13
C PRO A 7 -4.78 10.37 0.30
N PRO A 8 -4.92 11.43 -0.53
CA PRO A 8 -5.81 12.57 -0.25
C PRO A 8 -7.26 12.16 0.05
N GLU A 9 -7.78 11.19 -0.70
CA GLU A 9 -9.10 10.56 -0.52
C GLU A 9 -9.26 9.86 0.83
N GLY A 10 -8.15 9.49 1.49
CA GLY A 10 -8.10 9.04 2.88
C GLY A 10 -8.11 10.20 3.90
N CYS A 11 -8.70 11.34 3.53
CA CYS A 11 -8.69 12.59 4.29
C CYS A 11 -7.27 13.01 4.70
N SER A 12 -6.26 12.77 3.84
CA SER A 12 -4.84 13.12 4.04
C SER A 12 -4.09 12.44 5.21
N TYR A 13 -4.76 11.78 6.15
CA TYR A 13 -4.09 11.12 7.30
C TYR A 13 -4.73 9.81 7.78
N ARG A 14 -5.95 9.46 7.35
CA ARG A 14 -6.69 8.31 7.93
C ARG A 14 -6.24 6.97 7.37
N MET A 15 -5.58 6.97 6.22
CA MET A 15 -5.03 5.77 5.58
C MET A 15 -3.59 6.03 5.16
N ALA A 16 -2.72 5.04 5.33
CA ALA A 16 -1.38 5.03 4.78
C ALA A 16 -1.14 3.75 3.97
N VAL A 17 -0.45 3.89 2.85
CA VAL A 17 0.11 2.78 2.07
C VAL A 17 1.62 2.84 2.21
N VAL A 18 2.22 1.72 2.62
CA VAL A 18 3.65 1.62 2.88
C VAL A 18 4.24 0.49 2.05
N THR A 19 5.25 0.80 1.24
CA THR A 19 5.98 -0.22 0.48
C THR A 19 7.34 -0.47 1.11
N MET A 20 7.79 -1.71 1.12
CA MET A 20 9.01 -2.09 1.81
C MET A 20 9.72 -3.28 1.20
N LYS A 21 11.04 -3.34 1.41
CA LYS A 21 11.82 -4.55 1.17
C LYS A 21 11.67 -5.49 2.36
N LYS A 22 10.85 -6.52 2.21
CA LYS A 22 10.67 -7.55 3.25
C LYS A 22 11.97 -8.31 3.48
N GLN A 23 12.25 -8.66 4.73
CA GLN A 23 13.54 -9.26 5.15
C GLN A 23 13.35 -10.51 6.03
N TYR A 24 12.17 -10.71 6.61
CA TYR A 24 11.85 -11.87 7.45
C TYR A 24 10.32 -12.05 7.57
N PRO A 25 9.85 -13.25 7.96
CA PRO A 25 8.46 -13.50 8.32
C PRO A 25 7.93 -12.54 9.40
N GLY A 26 6.75 -11.95 9.19
CA GLY A 26 6.12 -11.03 10.13
C GLY A 26 6.64 -9.58 10.08
N HIS A 27 7.54 -9.24 9.15
CA HIS A 27 8.14 -7.90 9.07
C HIS A 27 7.09 -6.78 8.87
N ALA A 28 6.00 -7.04 8.13
CA ALA A 28 4.94 -6.06 7.90
C ALA A 28 4.29 -5.57 9.20
N LYS A 29 4.07 -6.45 10.18
CA LYS A 29 3.50 -6.09 11.48
C LYS A 29 4.39 -5.11 12.25
N ARG A 30 5.72 -5.27 12.16
CA ARG A 30 6.67 -4.32 12.77
C ARG A 30 6.53 -2.93 12.13
N VAL A 31 6.35 -2.88 10.81
CA VAL A 31 6.13 -1.61 10.11
C VAL A 31 4.81 -0.98 10.52
N MET A 32 3.70 -1.74 10.56
CA MET A 32 2.39 -1.23 11.03
C MET A 32 2.49 -0.59 12.43
N MET A 33 3.11 -1.28 13.39
CA MET A 33 3.31 -0.73 14.73
C MET A 33 4.21 0.51 14.72
N GLY A 34 5.22 0.54 13.85
CA GLY A 34 6.07 1.72 13.63
C GLY A 34 5.26 2.93 13.14
N VAL A 35 4.38 2.75 12.15
CA VAL A 35 3.51 3.82 11.65
C VAL A 35 2.64 4.40 12.77
N TRP A 36 2.04 3.55 13.60
CA TRP A 36 1.14 3.99 14.67
C TRP A 36 1.84 4.57 15.91
N SER A 37 3.16 4.43 16.04
CA SER A 37 3.88 4.83 17.27
C SER A 37 5.02 5.82 17.06
N PHE A 38 5.67 5.82 15.91
CA PHE A 38 6.95 6.53 15.75
C PHE A 38 6.78 8.05 15.63
N LEU A 39 5.87 8.52 14.77
CA LEU A 39 5.61 9.94 14.56
C LEU A 39 4.19 10.31 14.98
N ARG A 40 4.07 11.41 15.73
CA ARG A 40 2.77 11.91 16.22
C ARG A 40 1.76 12.17 15.11
N GLN A 41 2.24 12.58 13.93
CA GLN A 41 1.40 12.89 12.77
C GLN A 41 0.62 11.66 12.24
N PHE A 42 1.07 10.44 12.52
CA PHE A 42 0.46 9.21 12.02
C PHE A 42 -0.27 8.40 13.12
N MET A 43 -0.30 8.90 14.36
CA MET A 43 -0.94 8.21 15.48
C MET A 43 -2.44 8.01 15.29
N TYR A 44 -3.10 8.86 14.49
CA TYR A 44 -4.53 8.77 14.20
C TYR A 44 -4.85 8.08 12.86
N THR A 45 -3.83 7.63 12.13
CA THR A 45 -4.02 6.83 10.91
C THR A 45 -4.70 5.51 11.27
N LYS A 46 -5.92 5.31 10.76
CA LYS A 46 -6.76 4.16 11.07
C LYS A 46 -6.40 2.92 10.26
N PHE A 47 -6.05 3.12 8.99
CA PHE A 47 -5.77 2.05 8.06
C PHE A 47 -4.32 2.11 7.61
N VAL A 48 -3.61 0.99 7.70
CA VAL A 48 -2.24 0.87 7.17
C VAL A 48 -2.17 -0.35 6.28
N ILE A 49 -1.88 -0.15 5.00
CA ILE A 49 -1.63 -1.22 4.04
C ILE A 49 -0.12 -1.34 3.87
N VAL A 50 0.42 -2.55 4.01
CA VAL A 50 1.84 -2.81 3.81
C VAL A 50 2.03 -3.72 2.60
N CYS A 51 2.81 -3.25 1.63
CA CYS A 51 3.12 -3.92 0.37
C CYS A 51 4.63 -4.11 0.22
N ASP A 52 5.05 -4.96 -0.73
CA ASP A 52 6.46 -5.06 -1.13
C ASP A 52 6.88 -3.87 -2.03
N ASP A 53 8.14 -3.83 -2.41
CA ASP A 53 8.75 -2.75 -3.20
C ASP A 53 8.45 -2.81 -4.70
N ASP A 54 7.77 -3.86 -5.17
CA ASP A 54 7.27 -4.00 -6.53
C ASP A 54 5.89 -3.36 -6.76
N ILE A 55 5.29 -2.81 -5.71
CA ILE A 55 3.99 -2.13 -5.74
C ILE A 55 4.20 -0.62 -5.73
N ASN A 56 3.57 0.11 -6.65
CA ASN A 56 3.50 1.56 -6.56
C ASN A 56 2.46 1.97 -5.49
N ALA A 57 2.92 2.54 -4.37
CA ALA A 57 2.05 2.97 -3.27
C ALA A 57 1.00 4.02 -3.65
N ARG A 58 1.19 4.69 -4.80
CA ARG A 58 0.37 5.81 -5.29
C ARG A 58 -0.58 5.40 -6.42
N ASP A 59 -0.52 4.15 -6.88
CA ASP A 59 -1.43 3.59 -7.85
C ASP A 59 -2.35 2.57 -7.17
N TRP A 60 -3.65 2.87 -7.15
CA TRP A 60 -4.64 1.98 -6.55
C TRP A 60 -4.77 0.66 -7.29
N GLN A 61 -4.49 0.59 -8.59
CA GLN A 61 -4.56 -0.67 -9.33
C GLN A 61 -3.54 -1.67 -8.76
N ASP A 62 -2.31 -1.21 -8.53
CA ASP A 62 -1.23 -1.98 -7.91
C ASP A 62 -1.57 -2.38 -6.46
N VAL A 63 -2.04 -1.42 -5.64
CA VAL A 63 -2.35 -1.67 -4.23
C VAL A 63 -3.50 -2.67 -4.07
N ILE A 64 -4.57 -2.51 -4.86
CA ILE A 64 -5.71 -3.44 -4.85
C ILE A 64 -5.29 -4.82 -5.38
N TRP A 65 -4.45 -4.88 -6.41
CA TRP A 65 -3.90 -6.15 -6.90
C TRP A 65 -3.11 -6.87 -5.80
N ALA A 66 -2.24 -6.16 -5.06
CA ALA A 66 -1.50 -6.75 -3.95
C ALA A 66 -2.43 -7.30 -2.86
N LEU A 67 -3.43 -6.50 -2.44
CA LEU A 67 -4.42 -6.93 -1.44
C LEU A 67 -5.20 -8.18 -1.88
N THR A 68 -5.63 -8.23 -3.14
CA THR A 68 -6.51 -9.30 -3.63
C THR A 68 -5.78 -10.59 -4.02
N THR A 69 -4.46 -10.53 -4.23
CA THR A 69 -3.66 -11.70 -4.67
C THR A 69 -2.69 -12.22 -3.62
N ARG A 70 -2.24 -11.37 -2.67
CA ARG A 70 -1.19 -11.72 -1.68
C ARG A 70 -1.71 -11.85 -0.25
N MET A 71 -3.00 -11.65 -0.03
CA MET A 71 -3.58 -11.57 1.31
C MET A 71 -4.69 -12.61 1.51
N ASP A 72 -4.63 -13.30 2.65
CA ASP A 72 -5.79 -13.98 3.24
C ASP A 72 -6.41 -13.04 4.28
N PRO A 73 -7.70 -12.65 4.16
CA PRO A 73 -8.28 -11.62 5.00
C PRO A 73 -8.19 -11.90 6.50
N ALA A 74 -8.40 -13.14 6.94
CA ALA A 74 -8.41 -13.47 8.36
C ALA A 74 -7.00 -13.55 8.95
N ARG A 75 -6.05 -14.14 8.20
CA ARG A 75 -4.66 -14.33 8.67
C ARG A 75 -3.85 -13.03 8.67
N ASP A 76 -4.06 -12.20 7.64
CA ASP A 76 -3.15 -11.09 7.31
C ASP A 76 -3.71 -9.71 7.69
N THR A 77 -4.92 -9.66 8.26
CA THR A 77 -5.46 -8.45 8.88
C THR A 77 -5.10 -8.41 10.35
N LEU A 78 -4.53 -7.28 10.78
CA LEU A 78 -4.27 -6.96 12.18
C LEU A 78 -5.29 -5.92 12.66
N LEU A 79 -6.10 -6.29 13.65
CA LEU A 79 -6.98 -5.36 14.35
C LEU A 79 -6.42 -5.05 15.74
N VAL A 80 -6.34 -3.77 16.07
CA VAL A 80 -6.00 -3.29 17.41
C VAL A 80 -7.12 -2.39 17.90
N GLU A 81 -7.79 -2.81 18.95
CA GLU A 81 -8.91 -2.07 19.55
C GLU A 81 -8.43 -1.08 20.62
N ASN A 82 -9.32 -0.17 21.02
CA ASN A 82 -9.11 0.77 22.13
C ASN A 82 -7.85 1.64 21.97
N THR A 83 -7.63 2.14 20.75
CA THR A 83 -6.52 3.04 20.40
C THR A 83 -7.00 4.50 20.29
N PRO A 84 -6.11 5.48 20.51
CA PRO A 84 -6.45 6.89 20.33
C PRO A 84 -6.84 7.21 18.88
N ILE A 85 -7.95 7.93 18.70
CA ILE A 85 -8.48 8.37 17.40
C ILE A 85 -8.83 9.86 17.50
N ASP A 86 -8.89 10.53 16.35
CA ASP A 86 -9.37 11.91 16.25
C ASP A 86 -10.78 12.07 16.87
N TYR A 87 -10.95 13.07 17.74
CA TYR A 87 -12.21 13.31 18.43
C TYR A 87 -13.36 13.70 17.48
N LEU A 88 -13.04 14.25 16.29
CA LEU A 88 -13.99 14.60 15.24
C LEU A 88 -14.42 13.41 14.37
N ASP A 89 -13.76 12.26 14.52
CA ASP A 89 -14.08 11.08 13.75
C ASP A 89 -15.30 10.35 14.34
N PHE A 90 -16.48 10.73 13.85
CA PHE A 90 -17.78 10.20 14.26
C PHE A 90 -18.00 8.72 13.90
N ALA A 91 -17.12 8.10 13.11
CA ALA A 91 -17.20 6.67 12.82
C ALA A 91 -16.55 5.82 13.93
N SER A 92 -15.88 6.44 14.90
CA SER A 92 -15.41 5.76 16.10
C SER A 92 -16.58 5.48 17.07
N PRO A 93 -16.54 4.37 17.83
CA PRO A 93 -17.61 4.03 18.77
C PRO A 93 -17.72 5.02 19.94
N VAL A 94 -16.60 5.63 20.32
CA VAL A 94 -16.51 6.64 21.39
C VAL A 94 -15.58 7.75 20.92
N SER A 95 -15.93 9.01 21.15
CA SER A 95 -15.08 10.15 20.76
C SER A 95 -13.68 10.01 21.37
N GLY A 96 -12.65 10.09 20.53
CA GLY A 96 -11.26 9.94 20.94
C GLY A 96 -10.74 8.49 21.02
N LEU A 97 -11.60 7.48 20.89
CA LEU A 97 -11.24 6.06 21.11
C LEU A 97 -11.88 5.14 20.07
N GLY A 98 -11.07 4.34 19.38
CA GLY A 98 -11.55 3.39 18.39
C GLY A 98 -10.54 2.32 18.06
N SER A 99 -10.69 1.68 16.90
CA SER A 99 -9.77 0.64 16.43
C SER A 99 -8.89 1.11 15.27
N LYS A 100 -7.81 0.36 15.03
CA LYS A 100 -6.96 0.48 13.85
C LYS A 100 -6.85 -0.86 13.15
N MET A 101 -6.70 -0.80 11.84
CA MET A 101 -6.59 -1.96 10.96
C MET A 101 -5.30 -1.88 10.15
N GLY A 102 -4.48 -2.91 10.28
CA GLY A 102 -3.30 -3.15 9.44
C GLY A 102 -3.61 -4.27 8.46
N LEU A 103 -3.21 -4.11 7.20
CA LEU A 103 -3.42 -5.08 6.13
C LEU A 103 -2.05 -5.46 5.56
N ASP A 104 -1.63 -6.71 5.75
CA ASP A 104 -0.37 -7.21 5.22
C ASP A 104 -0.59 -7.80 3.82
N ALA A 105 -0.35 -6.98 2.80
CA ALA A 105 -0.40 -7.37 1.39
C ALA A 105 0.99 -7.77 0.84
N THR A 106 1.97 -8.07 1.71
CA THR A 106 3.30 -8.52 1.26
C THR A 106 3.28 -9.98 0.79
N ASN A 107 4.28 -10.38 0.01
CA ASN A 107 4.53 -11.76 -0.34
C ASN A 107 4.77 -12.58 0.92
N LYS A 108 4.09 -13.73 1.04
CA LYS A 108 4.17 -14.58 2.22
C LYS A 108 5.31 -15.58 2.10
N TRP A 109 6.18 -15.58 3.10
CA TRP A 109 7.37 -16.41 3.17
C TRP A 109 7.08 -17.74 3.87
N PRO A 110 7.97 -18.75 3.75
CA PRO A 110 7.89 -19.95 4.56
C PRO A 110 7.76 -19.60 6.06
N GLY A 111 6.80 -20.22 6.74
CA GLY A 111 6.43 -19.90 8.12
C GLY A 111 5.20 -19.00 8.25
N GLU A 112 4.91 -18.14 7.26
CA GLU A 112 3.64 -17.40 7.17
C GLU A 112 2.60 -18.19 6.34
N THR A 113 3.09 -19.03 5.42
CA THR A 113 2.29 -19.94 4.60
C THR A 113 3.01 -21.27 4.42
N GLN A 114 2.25 -22.32 4.17
CA GLN A 114 2.74 -23.65 3.77
C GLN A 114 2.56 -23.93 2.27
N ARG A 115 1.95 -22.98 1.55
CA ARG A 115 1.68 -23.10 0.11
C ARG A 115 2.89 -22.61 -0.70
N GLU A 116 3.08 -23.18 -1.89
CA GLU A 116 3.96 -22.57 -2.90
C GLU A 116 3.42 -21.17 -3.25
N TRP A 117 4.32 -20.18 -3.23
CA TRP A 117 3.95 -18.79 -3.49
C TRP A 117 4.11 -18.43 -4.96
N GLY A 118 3.21 -17.59 -5.47
CA GLY A 118 3.23 -17.15 -6.86
C GLY A 118 4.49 -16.35 -7.22
N ARG A 119 4.94 -16.48 -8.46
CA ARG A 119 6.01 -15.66 -9.02
C ARG A 119 5.38 -14.50 -9.80
N PRO A 120 5.64 -13.23 -9.44
CA PRO A 120 5.09 -12.10 -10.17
C PRO A 120 5.66 -12.07 -11.60
N ILE A 121 4.84 -11.60 -12.53
CA ILE A 121 5.28 -11.34 -13.90
C ILE A 121 6.11 -10.06 -13.87
N VAL A 122 7.32 -10.12 -14.42
CA VAL A 122 8.21 -8.96 -14.54
C VAL A 122 8.52 -8.73 -16.01
N MET A 123 8.46 -7.49 -16.45
CA MET A 123 8.85 -7.11 -17.81
C MET A 123 10.37 -7.29 -18.00
N ASP A 124 10.77 -7.79 -19.18
CA ASP A 124 12.18 -7.86 -19.53
C ASP A 124 12.76 -6.45 -19.68
N GLU A 125 13.88 -6.19 -18.98
CA GLU A 125 14.52 -4.88 -18.93
C GLU A 125 14.88 -4.35 -20.32
N ARG A 126 15.40 -5.22 -21.20
CA ARG A 126 15.84 -4.82 -22.55
C ARG A 126 14.65 -4.42 -23.42
N VAL A 127 13.51 -5.08 -23.22
CA VAL A 127 12.27 -4.74 -23.93
C VAL A 127 11.75 -3.39 -23.43
N ARG A 128 11.73 -3.17 -22.12
CA ARG A 128 11.29 -1.90 -21.54
C ARG A 128 12.15 -0.72 -22.02
N GLU A 129 13.47 -0.82 -21.87
CA GLU A 129 14.42 0.22 -22.31
C GLU A 129 14.28 0.54 -23.80
N ARG A 130 14.10 -0.50 -24.64
CA ARG A 130 13.91 -0.32 -26.08
C ARG A 130 12.60 0.41 -26.38
N VAL A 131 11.51 0.03 -25.72
CA VAL A 131 10.18 0.64 -25.95
C VAL A 131 10.17 2.09 -25.46
N ASP A 132 10.79 2.37 -24.32
CA ASP A 132 10.93 3.73 -23.78
C ASP A 132 11.70 4.64 -24.75
N ALA A 133 12.77 4.13 -25.37
CA ALA A 133 13.57 4.89 -26.32
C ALA A 133 12.80 5.29 -27.59
N ILE A 134 11.86 4.45 -28.04
CA ILE A 134 11.06 4.71 -29.25
C ILE A 134 9.66 5.26 -28.92
N TRP A 135 9.28 5.42 -27.66
CA TRP A 135 7.90 5.70 -27.25
C TRP A 135 7.30 6.94 -27.93
N ASN A 136 8.07 8.02 -28.01
CA ASN A 136 7.65 9.26 -28.67
C ASN A 136 7.55 9.11 -30.19
N GLU A 137 8.38 8.25 -30.80
CA GLU A 137 8.34 7.98 -32.25
C GLU A 137 7.10 7.17 -32.64
N LEU A 138 6.54 6.39 -31.71
CA LEU A 138 5.35 5.57 -31.96
C LEU A 138 4.07 6.41 -32.12
N ASN A 139 4.06 7.68 -31.68
CA ASN A 139 2.96 8.63 -31.85
C ASN A 139 1.56 8.06 -31.51
N ILE A 140 1.46 7.36 -30.37
CA ILE A 140 0.27 6.57 -29.98
C ILE A 140 -0.85 7.46 -29.42
N PHE A 141 -0.52 8.63 -28.87
CA PHE A 141 -1.49 9.60 -28.37
C PHE A 141 -1.61 10.72 -29.40
N ALA A 142 -2.83 11.01 -29.85
CA ALA A 142 -3.09 12.15 -30.71
C ALA A 142 -2.77 13.45 -29.95
N ASN A 143 -2.14 14.41 -30.63
CA ASN A 143 -1.96 15.76 -30.09
C ASN A 143 -3.34 16.45 -30.05
N ASP A 144 -4.06 16.33 -28.94
CA ASP A 144 -5.33 17.04 -28.68
C ASP A 144 -5.10 18.54 -28.35
N ASP A 145 -4.08 19.18 -28.95
CA ASP A 145 -3.72 20.59 -28.70
C ASP A 145 -4.15 21.54 -29.83
N GLU A 146 -5.04 21.13 -30.75
CA GLU A 146 -5.56 22.01 -31.82
C GLU A 146 -6.95 22.64 -31.56
N ASP A 147 -7.69 22.28 -30.51
CA ASP A 147 -9.08 22.77 -30.28
C ASP A 147 -9.26 23.73 -29.07
N ALA A 148 -8.21 24.45 -28.66
CA ALA A 148 -8.32 25.55 -27.69
C ALA A 148 -7.87 26.90 -28.29
N GLN A 149 -8.64 27.40 -29.26
CA GLN A 149 -8.67 28.82 -29.65
C GLN A 149 -10.05 29.41 -29.41
#